data_AF-A0A8J6MCB1-F1
#
_entry.id   AF-A0A8J6MCB1-F1
#
_cell.length_a   1.000
_cell.length_b   1.000
_cell.length_c   1.000
_cell.angle_alpha   90.00
_cell.angle_beta   90.00
_cell.angle_gamma   90.00
#
_symmetry.space_group_name_H-M   'P 1'
#
loop_
_entity.id
_entity.type
_entity.pdbx_description
1 polymer ?
#
loop_
_entity_poly.entity_id
_entity_poly.type
_entity_poly.pdbx_seq_one_letter_code
_entity_poly.pdbx_strand_id
1 'polypeptide(L)' 'MQVGDKITFIPSAFEVEKSGKPPDRWQKPRQVVGRVIFIHPQRRYFTVEAEVNGRTIRESLYFKK' A
#
# COMPACT_ATOMS: atom_id res chain seq x y z
N MET A 1 -12.45 -6.55 -7.00
CA MET A 1 -11.22 -6.95 -6.30
C MET A 1 -11.19 -8.46 -6.11
N GLN A 2 -10.19 -9.09 -6.71
CA GLN A 2 -9.85 -10.52 -6.69
C GLN A 2 -8.33 -10.68 -6.48
N VAL A 3 -7.88 -11.88 -6.11
CA VAL A 3 -6.44 -12.18 -6.05
C VAL A 3 -5.87 -12.04 -7.46
N GLY A 4 -4.76 -11.32 -7.58
CA GLY A 4 -4.13 -10.99 -8.86
C GLY A 4 -4.37 -9.56 -9.33
N ASP A 5 -5.39 -8.86 -8.83
CA ASP A 5 -5.66 -7.48 -9.21
C ASP A 5 -4.48 -6.57 -8.81
N LYS A 6 -4.17 -5.60 -9.67
CA LYS A 6 -3.24 -4.52 -9.35
C LYS A 6 -3.98 -3.41 -8.61
N ILE A 7 -3.38 -2.90 -7.54
CA ILE A 7 -3.90 -1.73 -6.83
C ILE A 7 -2.78 -0.75 -6.54
N THR A 8 -3.15 0.52 -6.44
CA THR A 8 -2.25 1.57 -5.98
C THR A 8 -2.52 1.87 -4.52
N PHE A 9 -1.48 1.85 -3.68
CA PHE A 9 -1.59 2.18 -2.26
C PHE A 9 -0.38 2.97 -1.77
N ILE A 10 -0.50 3.59 -0.60
CA ILE A 10 0.61 4.26 0.09
C ILE A 10 1.04 3.30 1.20
N PRO A 11 2.26 2.74 1.14
CA PRO A 11 2.74 1.86 2.18
C PRO A 11 2.83 2.58 3.53
N SER A 12 2.44 1.90 4.61
CA SER A 12 2.66 2.40 5.98
C SER A 12 4.13 2.64 6.29
N ALA A 13 5.04 1.90 5.65
CA ALA A 13 6.48 2.14 5.73
C ALA A 13 6.90 3.55 5.26
N PHE A 14 6.06 4.24 4.48
CA PHE A 14 6.30 5.61 4.02
C PHE A 14 5.66 6.65 4.94
N GLU A 15 5.19 6.28 6.15
CA GLU A 15 4.60 7.21 7.12
C GLU A 15 5.56 8.29 7.62
N VAL A 16 6.88 8.11 7.48
CA VAL A 16 7.86 9.17 7.76
C VAL A 16 7.70 10.37 6.81
N GLU A 17 7.11 10.17 5.61
CA GLU A 17 6.69 11.25 4.71
C GLU A 17 5.43 11.98 5.21
N LYS A 18 4.70 11.43 6.21
CA LYS A 18 3.49 12.02 6.80
C LYS A 18 3.75 12.80 8.09
N SER A 19 4.83 12.52 8.83
CA SER A 19 5.04 13.07 10.18
C SER A 19 6.25 14.01 10.27
N GLY A 20 6.07 15.28 9.92
CA GLY A 20 6.61 16.36 10.77
C GLY A 20 7.86 17.16 10.34
N LYS A 21 8.29 17.12 9.07
CA LYS A 21 9.07 18.24 8.49
C LYS A 21 8.45 18.61 7.15
N PRO A 22 8.44 19.87 6.72
CA PRO A 22 8.06 20.20 5.36
C PRO A 22 9.26 19.90 4.44
N PRO A 23 9.31 18.76 3.71
CA PRO A 23 10.02 18.79 2.45
C PRO A 23 9.21 19.73 1.57
N ASP A 24 9.87 20.79 1.12
CA ASP A 24 9.44 21.74 0.10
C ASP A 24 8.09 21.39 -0.53
N ARG A 25 7.03 22.10 -0.09
CA ARG A 25 5.73 22.27 -0.76
C ARG A 25 5.39 21.14 -1.77
N TRP A 26 4.48 20.22 -1.40
CA TRP A 26 3.75 19.29 -2.31
C TRP A 26 4.30 17.88 -2.60
N GLN A 27 5.09 17.24 -1.74
CA GLN A 27 5.40 15.83 -1.97
C GLN A 27 4.28 14.93 -1.43
N LYS A 28 3.33 14.56 -2.30
CA LYS A 28 2.38 13.47 -2.02
C LYS A 28 3.17 12.21 -1.65
N PRO A 29 2.76 11.44 -0.62
CA PRO A 29 3.46 10.22 -0.26
C PRO A 29 3.61 9.31 -1.47
N ARG A 30 4.77 8.65 -1.62
CA ARG A 30 5.02 7.80 -2.79
C ARG A 30 3.98 6.68 -2.85
N GLN A 31 3.15 6.71 -3.88
CA GLN A 31 2.23 5.63 -4.17
C GLN A 31 2.99 4.49 -4.85
N VAL A 32 2.67 3.26 -4.48
CA VAL A 32 3.22 2.06 -5.11
C VAL A 32 2.09 1.24 -5.73
N VAL A 33 2.40 0.56 -6.83
CA VAL A 33 1.49 -0.39 -7.46
C VAL A 33 1.84 -1.79 -6.94
N GLY A 34 0.92 -2.39 -6.20
CA GLY A 34 1.02 -3.76 -5.72
C GLY A 34 0.00 -4.69 -6.37
N ARG A 35 0.17 -5.99 -6.15
CA ARG A 35 -0.74 -7.06 -6.57
C ARG A 35 -1.44 -7.64 -5.35
N VAL A 36 -2.74 -7.83 -5.40
CA VAL A 36 -3.49 -8.53 -4.36
C VAL A 36 -3.05 -10.00 -4.34
N ILE A 37 -2.47 -10.44 -3.22
CA ILE A 37 -2.02 -11.83 -3.02
C ILE A 37 -2.97 -12.63 -2.14
N PHE A 38 -3.80 -11.95 -1.35
CA PHE A 38 -4.75 -12.59 -0.44
C PHE A 38 -5.98 -11.72 -0.23
N ILE A 39 -7.14 -12.36 -0.10
CA ILE A 39 -8.39 -11.73 0.33
C ILE A 39 -8.93 -12.55 1.49
N HIS A 40 -9.20 -11.91 2.62
CA HIS A 40 -9.82 -12.58 3.75
C HIS A 40 -11.18 -13.19 3.33
N PRO A 41 -11.52 -14.45 3.71
CA PRO A 41 -12.74 -15.12 3.24
C PRO A 41 -14.03 -14.32 3.49
N GLN A 42 -14.13 -13.66 4.65
CA GLN A 42 -15.26 -12.78 5.01
C GLN A 42 -15.11 -11.33 4.48
N ARG A 43 -14.19 -11.07 3.55
CA ARG A 43 -13.89 -9.74 2.97
C ARG A 43 -13.64 -8.63 4.02
N ARG A 44 -12.94 -8.95 5.10
CA ARG A 44 -12.58 -7.98 6.15
C ARG A 44 -11.37 -7.13 5.77
N TYR A 45 -10.37 -7.75 5.15
CA TYR A 45 -9.16 -7.13 4.65
C TYR A 45 -8.60 -7.92 3.48
N PHE A 46 -7.59 -7.38 2.83
CA PHE A 46 -6.84 -8.01 1.77
C PHE A 46 -5.37 -7.67 1.89
N THR A 47 -4.49 -8.53 1.38
CA THR A 47 -3.03 -8.31 1.41
C THR A 47 -2.53 -8.06 0.01
N VAL A 48 -1.67 -7.06 -0.11
CA VAL A 48 -1.02 -6.68 -1.36
C VAL A 48 0.48 -6.81 -1.24
N GLU A 49 1.10 -7.24 -2.33
CA GLU A 49 2.54 -7.38 -2.48
C GLU A 49 3.03 -6.38 -3.53
N ALA A 50 4.09 -5.64 -3.22
CA ALA A 50 4.75 -4.74 -4.17
C ALA A 50 6.27 -4.89 -4.06
N GLU A 51 6.97 -4.59 -5.15
CA GLU A 51 8.43 -4.49 -5.15
C GLU A 51 8.83 -3.02 -5.14
N VAL A 52 9.69 -2.63 -4.20
CA VAL A 52 10.21 -1.28 -4.04
C VAL A 52 11.72 -1.38 -3.84
N ASN A 53 12.49 -0.77 -4.75
CA ASN A 53 13.96 -0.77 -4.71
C ASN A 53 14.57 -2.19 -4.54
N GLY A 54 14.03 -3.17 -5.27
CA GLY A 54 14.47 -4.56 -5.20
C GLY A 54 14.08 -5.31 -3.91
N ARG A 55 13.21 -4.73 -3.08
CA ARG A 55 12.68 -5.37 -1.87
C ARG A 55 11.17 -5.58 -2.00
N THR A 56 10.70 -6.73 -1.56
CA THR A 56 9.27 -7.03 -1.49
C THR A 56 8.68 -6.46 -0.21
N ILE A 57 7.61 -5.68 -0.34
CA ILE A 57 6.76 -5.26 0.76
C ILE A 57 5.40 -5.96 0.67
N ARG A 58 4.85 -6.33 1.81
CA ARG A 58 3.51 -6.91 1.92
C ARG A 58 2.72 -6.14 2.96
N GLU A 59 1.53 -5.71 2.58
CA GLU A 59 0.68 -4.92 3.47
C GLU A 59 -0.76 -5.37 3.41
N SER A 60 -1.39 -5.47 4.58
CA SER A 60 -2.80 -5.83 4.72
C SER A 60 -3.62 -4.56 4.89
N LEU A 61 -4.54 -4.34 3.98
CA LEU A 61 -5.42 -3.17 3.94
C LEU A 61 -6.86 -3.61 4.18
N TYR A 62 -7.61 -2.82 4.94
CA TYR A 62 -9.04 -3.03 5.09
C TYR A 62 -9.77 -2.70 3.79
N PHE A 63 -10.85 -3.42 3.50
CA PHE A 63 -11.79 -2.96 2.50
C PHE A 63 -12.37 -1.62 2.96
N LYS A 64 -12.24 -0.58 2.13
CA LYS A 64 -12.93 0.68 2.38
C LYS A 64 -14.43 0.42 2.26
N LYS A 65 -15.20 0.91 3.24
CA LYS A 65 -16.66 0.98 3.14
C LYS A 65 -17.07 1.94 2.03
#